data_AF-A0A0D1YQC6-F1
#
_entry.id   AF-A0A0D1YQC6-F1
#
_cell.length_a   1.000
_cell.length_b   1.000
_cell.length_c   1.000
_cell.angle_alpha   90.00
_cell.angle_beta   90.00
_cell.angle_gamma   90.00
#
_symmetry.space_group_name_H-M   'P 1'
#
loop_
_entity.id
_entity.type
_entity.pdbx_description
1 polymer ?
#
loop_
_entity_poly.entity_id
_entity_poly.type
_entity_poly.pdbx_seq_one_letter_code
_entity_poly.pdbx_strand_id
1 'polypeptide(L)'
;MAPKLAPEDAYLSLTREDISVLKNDWLTDNVIAFWEEYLEREYLVNFKHSHIVLLRPTMSFMLMQTPDPRTIKDALPDLTNVSHIFLPINDNHAVNVAEGGTHWSLLLVSIVDGVAFHYDSMPPGNQFEAHHVTQKLSRLINRPLKFIHLHDSPLQDNSSDCGVFVCLNMRHLLLKRLLMVRTDAKVSMSLGGRKVDATAGRKEMLRIIDEFRKEGERRRS
;
A
#
# COMPACT_ATOMS: atom_id res chain seq x y z
N MET A 1 16.22 -14.99 -19.55
CA MET A 1 15.71 -15.34 -18.21
C MET A 1 16.24 -14.31 -17.24
N ALA A 2 15.38 -13.44 -16.70
CA ALA A 2 15.81 -12.53 -15.64
C ALA A 2 16.17 -13.35 -14.39
N PRO A 3 17.27 -13.03 -13.69
CA PRO A 3 17.65 -13.76 -12.49
C PRO A 3 16.55 -13.65 -11.45
N LYS A 4 16.12 -14.80 -10.91
CA LYS A 4 15.30 -14.84 -9.68
C LYS A 4 16.21 -14.38 -8.55
N LEU A 5 15.93 -13.19 -8.01
CA LEU A 5 16.61 -12.63 -6.84
C LEU A 5 16.51 -13.61 -5.68
N ALA A 6 17.62 -13.83 -4.98
CA ALA A 6 17.65 -14.66 -3.79
C ALA A 6 16.97 -13.92 -2.62
N PRO A 7 16.44 -14.62 -1.60
CA PRO A 7 15.88 -13.99 -0.40
C PRO A 7 16.86 -13.07 0.35
N GLU A 8 18.16 -13.26 0.11
CA GLU A 8 19.30 -12.51 0.66
C GLU A 8 19.54 -11.17 -0.06
N ASP A 9 19.02 -10.99 -1.28
CA ASP A 9 19.22 -9.77 -2.05
C ASP A 9 18.30 -8.68 -1.47
N ALA A 10 18.89 -7.69 -0.79
CA ALA A 10 18.15 -6.56 -0.24
C ALA A 10 17.44 -5.80 -1.37
N TYR A 11 16.16 -6.10 -1.59
CA TYR A 11 15.34 -5.42 -2.59
C TYR A 11 14.91 -4.01 -2.12
N LEU A 12 14.97 -3.75 -0.82
CA LEU A 12 14.56 -2.48 -0.22
C LEU A 12 15.68 -1.90 0.66
N SER A 13 15.98 -0.62 0.43
CA SER A 13 16.94 0.16 1.22
C SER A 13 16.32 1.50 1.58
N LEU A 14 16.50 1.94 2.82
CA LEU A 14 16.08 3.26 3.28
C LEU A 14 17.29 4.17 3.40
N THR A 15 17.22 5.31 2.71
CA THR A 15 18.23 6.37 2.77
C THR A 15 18.03 7.26 4.01
N ARG A 16 18.96 8.19 4.23
CA ARG A 16 18.81 9.18 5.31
C ARG A 16 17.64 10.12 5.03
N GLU A 17 17.41 10.41 3.76
CA GLU A 17 16.32 11.23 3.24
C GLU A 17 14.98 10.57 3.55
N ASP A 18 14.83 9.27 3.28
CA ASP A 18 13.62 8.49 3.61
C ASP A 18 13.32 8.48 5.12
N ILE A 19 14.36 8.42 5.97
CA ILE A 19 14.17 8.47 7.43
C ILE A 19 13.81 9.90 7.88
N SER A 20 14.33 10.92 7.19
CA SER A 20 14.12 12.31 7.57
C SER A 20 12.66 12.75 7.39
N VAL A 21 12.00 12.27 6.32
CA VAL A 21 10.60 12.64 6.04
C VAL A 21 9.62 12.13 7.10
N LEU A 22 9.97 11.06 7.81
CA LEU A 22 9.15 10.54 8.91
C LEU A 22 9.00 11.54 10.07
N LYS A 23 9.84 12.56 10.17
CA LYS A 23 9.72 13.57 11.24
C LYS A 23 8.52 14.49 11.06
N ASN A 24 8.29 15.01 9.85
CA ASN A 24 7.18 15.93 9.57
C ASN A 24 6.95 16.22 8.08
N ASP A 25 7.23 15.27 7.19
CA ASP A 25 7.16 15.48 5.73
C ASP A 25 6.38 14.36 5.03
N TRP A 26 6.19 14.49 3.71
CA TRP A 26 5.55 13.50 2.86
C TRP A 26 6.35 12.20 2.86
N LEU A 27 5.65 11.08 3.07
CA LEU A 27 6.31 9.78 2.97
C LEU A 27 6.70 9.51 1.51
N THR A 28 7.92 9.03 1.32
CA THR A 28 8.41 8.57 0.01
C THR A 28 7.87 7.18 -0.32
N ASP A 29 8.02 6.78 -1.58
CA ASP A 29 7.72 5.42 -2.03
C ASP A 29 8.44 4.36 -1.17
N ASN A 30 9.70 4.60 -0.83
CA ASN A 30 10.52 3.66 -0.06
C ASN A 30 9.99 3.47 1.35
N VAL A 31 9.48 4.52 2.00
CA VAL A 31 8.92 4.41 3.36
C VAL A 31 7.61 3.61 3.35
N ILE A 32 6.76 3.82 2.35
CA ILE A 32 5.51 3.05 2.19
C ILE A 32 5.84 1.59 1.85
N ALA A 33 6.76 1.35 0.92
CA ALA A 33 7.24 0.02 0.56
C ALA A 33 7.84 -0.73 1.76
N PHE A 34 8.59 -0.03 2.62
CA PHE A 34 9.11 -0.58 3.87
C PHE A 34 7.99 -1.02 4.81
N TRP A 35 6.97 -0.17 4.96
CA TRP A 35 5.83 -0.50 5.79
C TRP A 35 5.08 -1.73 5.26
N GLU A 36 4.90 -1.84 3.95
CA GLU A 36 4.30 -3.02 3.32
C GLU A 36 5.14 -4.29 3.55
N GLU A 37 6.45 -4.22 3.35
CA GLU A 37 7.34 -5.37 3.59
C GLU A 37 7.36 -5.79 5.06
N TYR A 38 7.34 -4.82 5.98
CA TYR A 38 7.17 -5.07 7.40
C TYR A 38 5.87 -5.82 7.69
N LEU A 39 4.75 -5.37 7.11
CA LEU A 39 3.46 -6.03 7.29
C LEU A 39 3.45 -7.46 6.73
N GLU A 40 4.11 -7.67 5.60
CA GLU A 40 4.25 -8.98 4.98
C GLU A 40 5.04 -9.95 5.86
N ARG A 41 6.22 -9.52 6.31
CA ARG A 41 7.16 -10.38 7.04
C ARG A 41 6.72 -10.65 8.48
N GLU A 42 6.11 -9.69 9.15
CA GLU A 42 5.71 -9.86 10.55
C GLU A 42 4.32 -10.47 10.71
N TYR A 43 3.40 -10.22 9.75
CA TYR A 43 2.02 -10.67 9.87
C TYR A 43 1.64 -11.68 8.80
N LEU A 44 1.71 -11.34 7.51
CA LEU A 44 1.18 -12.21 6.45
C LEU A 44 1.84 -13.59 6.37
N VAL A 45 3.14 -13.70 6.69
CA VAL A 45 3.85 -14.99 6.73
C VAL A 45 3.18 -16.03 7.64
N ASN A 46 2.46 -15.56 8.67
CA ASN A 46 1.73 -16.39 9.63
C ASN A 46 0.36 -16.85 9.13
N PHE A 47 -0.14 -16.30 8.01
CA PHE A 47 -1.45 -16.59 7.44
C PHE A 47 -1.33 -17.21 6.05
N LYS A 48 -0.77 -18.44 5.98
CA LYS A 48 -0.45 -19.14 4.72
C LYS A 48 -1.64 -19.41 3.77
N HIS A 49 -2.87 -19.31 4.27
CA HIS A 49 -4.10 -19.46 3.47
C HIS A 49 -4.67 -18.12 2.99
N SER A 50 -4.12 -17.00 3.46
CA SER A 50 -4.51 -15.66 3.02
C SER A 50 -3.73 -15.28 1.78
N HIS A 51 -4.40 -15.30 0.63
CA HIS A 51 -3.81 -14.86 -0.64
C HIS A 51 -3.97 -13.35 -0.77
N ILE A 52 -3.14 -12.57 -0.09
CA ILE A 52 -3.19 -11.10 -0.08
C ILE A 52 -1.87 -10.57 -0.63
N VAL A 53 -1.96 -9.57 -1.52
CA VAL A 53 -0.80 -8.88 -2.09
C VAL A 53 -0.80 -7.42 -1.63
N LEU A 54 0.34 -6.92 -1.16
CA LEU A 54 0.59 -5.49 -0.97
C LEU A 54 1.45 -5.02 -2.15
N LEU A 55 0.84 -4.30 -3.08
CA LEU A 55 1.49 -3.90 -4.32
C LEU A 55 2.29 -2.63 -4.08
N ARG A 56 3.62 -2.70 -4.28
CA ARG A 56 4.53 -1.59 -3.99
C ARG A 56 4.11 -0.28 -4.69
N PRO A 57 4.40 0.90 -4.11
CA PRO A 57 4.06 2.19 -4.72
C PRO A 57 4.49 2.31 -6.18
N THR A 58 5.71 1.89 -6.49
CA THR A 58 6.25 1.89 -7.86
C THR A 58 5.46 1.00 -8.82
N MET A 59 4.96 -0.15 -8.36
CA MET A 59 4.12 -1.04 -9.14
C MET A 59 2.72 -0.44 -9.38
N SER A 60 2.17 0.26 -8.38
CA SER A 60 0.88 0.96 -8.49
C SER A 60 0.98 2.11 -9.49
N PHE A 61 2.09 2.87 -9.43
CA PHE A 61 2.42 3.91 -10.40
C PHE A 61 2.59 3.34 -11.82
N MET A 62 3.36 2.25 -11.99
CA MET A 62 3.51 1.58 -13.30
C MET A 62 2.15 1.15 -13.86
N LEU A 63 1.27 0.58 -13.03
CA LEU A 63 -0.07 0.16 -13.43
C LEU A 63 -0.93 1.35 -13.90
N MET A 64 -0.85 2.48 -13.20
CA MET A 64 -1.56 3.71 -13.56
C MET A 64 -1.08 4.27 -14.89
N GLN A 65 0.24 4.36 -15.08
CA GLN A 65 0.87 5.01 -16.23
C GLN A 65 0.87 4.16 -17.50
N THR A 66 0.86 2.83 -17.38
CA THR A 66 0.94 1.93 -18.54
C THR A 66 -0.36 1.96 -19.35
N PRO A 67 -0.34 2.32 -20.66
CA PRO A 67 -1.55 2.38 -21.48
C PRO A 67 -2.35 1.06 -21.50
N ASP A 68 -1.67 -0.05 -21.79
CA ASP A 68 -2.21 -1.40 -21.69
C ASP A 68 -1.57 -2.15 -20.52
N PRO A 69 -2.26 -2.33 -19.38
CA PRO A 69 -1.66 -2.91 -18.17
C PRO A 69 -1.21 -4.37 -18.37
N ARG A 70 -1.68 -5.06 -19.41
CA ARG A 70 -1.28 -6.44 -19.70
C ARG A 70 0.19 -6.56 -20.13
N THR A 71 0.79 -5.47 -20.62
CA THR A 71 2.19 -5.45 -21.08
C THR A 71 3.19 -5.47 -19.93
N ILE A 72 2.78 -5.11 -18.71
CA ILE A 72 3.63 -5.10 -17.51
C ILE A 72 3.37 -6.29 -16.58
N LYS A 73 2.65 -7.32 -17.05
CA LYS A 73 2.29 -8.49 -16.22
C LYS A 73 3.51 -9.15 -15.59
N ASP A 74 4.62 -9.24 -16.33
CA ASP A 74 5.87 -9.85 -15.84
C ASP A 74 6.65 -8.97 -14.85
N ALA A 75 6.31 -7.68 -14.76
CA ALA A 75 6.87 -6.73 -13.79
C ALA A 75 6.04 -6.64 -12.50
N LEU A 76 4.88 -7.30 -12.45
CA LEU A 76 3.99 -7.36 -11.31
C LEU A 76 4.06 -8.74 -10.64
N PRO A 77 3.72 -8.86 -9.34
CA PRO A 77 3.59 -10.16 -8.70
C PRO A 77 2.52 -11.01 -9.40
N ASP A 78 2.65 -12.34 -9.31
CA ASP A 78 1.62 -13.23 -9.82
C ASP A 78 0.31 -13.03 -9.04
N LEU A 79 -0.71 -12.52 -9.72
CA LEU A 79 -2.03 -12.26 -9.15
C LEU A 79 -2.96 -13.49 -9.24
N THR A 80 -2.45 -14.64 -9.68
CA THR A 80 -3.20 -15.89 -9.72
C THR A 80 -3.60 -16.32 -8.31
N ASN A 81 -4.88 -16.64 -8.11
CA ASN A 81 -5.48 -17.01 -6.82
C ASN A 81 -5.42 -15.94 -5.72
N VAL A 82 -5.05 -14.70 -6.05
CA VAL A 82 -5.07 -13.60 -5.08
C VAL A 82 -6.52 -13.25 -4.73
N SER A 83 -6.78 -13.13 -3.42
CA SER A 83 -8.07 -12.75 -2.86
C SER A 83 -8.21 -11.23 -2.73
N HIS A 84 -7.15 -10.56 -2.26
CA HIS A 84 -7.14 -9.13 -2.01
C HIS A 84 -5.82 -8.49 -2.46
N ILE A 85 -5.92 -7.25 -2.95
CA ILE A 85 -4.76 -6.44 -3.31
C ILE A 85 -4.88 -5.08 -2.62
N PHE A 86 -3.83 -4.67 -1.91
CA PHE A 86 -3.66 -3.29 -1.46
C PHE A 86 -2.75 -2.55 -2.45
N LEU A 87 -3.14 -1.34 -2.83
CA LEU A 87 -2.37 -0.46 -3.72
C LEU A 87 -2.32 0.94 -3.10
N PRO A 88 -1.13 1.47 -2.77
CA PRO A 88 -0.93 2.89 -2.57
C PRO A 88 -1.18 3.63 -3.89
N ILE A 89 -2.00 4.68 -3.87
CA ILE A 89 -2.31 5.49 -5.04
C ILE A 89 -1.72 6.88 -4.84
N ASN A 90 -1.00 7.35 -5.86
CA ASN A 90 -0.43 8.69 -5.94
C ASN A 90 -1.01 9.43 -7.15
N ASP A 91 -1.11 10.76 -7.07
CA ASP A 91 -1.58 11.65 -8.14
C ASP A 91 -0.50 12.07 -9.14
N ASN A 92 0.67 11.44 -9.12
CA ASN A 92 1.71 11.71 -10.10
C ASN A 92 1.31 11.22 -11.49
N HIS A 93 1.16 12.17 -12.42
CA HIS A 93 0.91 11.90 -13.85
C HIS A 93 2.18 11.95 -14.72
N ALA A 94 3.33 12.29 -14.15
CA ALA A 94 4.58 12.53 -14.86
C ALA A 94 5.60 11.41 -14.63
N VAL A 95 5.78 10.55 -15.65
CA VAL A 95 6.75 9.43 -15.63
C VAL A 95 8.22 9.85 -15.52
N ASN A 96 8.54 11.12 -15.80
CA ASN A 96 9.89 11.67 -15.79
C ASN A 96 10.24 12.45 -14.52
N VAL A 97 9.31 12.59 -13.57
CA VAL A 97 9.53 13.30 -12.30
C VAL A 97 9.62 12.26 -11.19
N ALA A 98 10.83 12.03 -10.71
CA ALA A 98 11.07 11.23 -9.51
C ALA A 98 10.45 11.90 -8.29
N GLU A 99 9.87 11.11 -7.38
CA GLU A 99 9.13 11.60 -6.19
C GLU A 99 8.07 12.67 -6.56
N GLY A 100 7.48 12.56 -7.75
CA GLY A 100 6.39 13.42 -8.19
C GLY A 100 5.06 13.09 -7.52
N GLY A 101 4.04 13.91 -7.81
CA GLY A 101 2.75 13.86 -7.13
C GLY A 101 2.74 14.64 -5.82
N THR A 102 1.55 14.82 -5.27
CA THR A 102 1.29 15.66 -4.10
C THR A 102 0.46 14.98 -3.02
N HIS A 103 -0.13 13.82 -3.31
CA HIS A 103 -1.03 13.17 -2.38
C HIS A 103 -1.03 11.65 -2.47
N TRP A 104 -1.18 11.00 -1.32
CA TRP A 104 -1.29 9.55 -1.18
C TRP A 104 -2.69 9.14 -0.72
N SER A 105 -3.23 8.10 -1.33
CA SER A 105 -4.46 7.43 -0.88
C SER A 105 -4.30 5.91 -1.00
N LEU A 106 -5.29 5.16 -0.51
CA LEU A 106 -5.23 3.70 -0.47
C LEU A 106 -6.39 3.09 -1.25
N LEU A 107 -6.08 2.13 -2.13
CA LEU A 107 -7.05 1.27 -2.78
C LEU A 107 -6.93 -0.16 -2.23
N LEU A 108 -8.03 -0.72 -1.75
CA LEU A 108 -8.15 -2.13 -1.39
C LEU A 108 -9.12 -2.81 -2.34
N VAL A 109 -8.64 -3.82 -3.05
CA VAL A 109 -9.43 -4.59 -4.02
C VAL A 109 -9.72 -5.97 -3.46
N SER A 110 -11.01 -6.31 -3.33
CA SER A 110 -11.46 -7.70 -3.19
C SER A 110 -11.70 -8.28 -4.58
N ILE A 111 -10.84 -9.20 -5.00
CA ILE A 111 -10.96 -9.90 -6.28
C ILE A 111 -12.15 -10.88 -6.26
N VAL A 112 -12.43 -11.45 -5.08
CA VAL A 112 -13.52 -12.41 -4.88
C VAL A 112 -14.87 -11.71 -5.01
N ASP A 113 -15.02 -10.54 -4.38
CA ASP A 113 -16.27 -9.78 -4.43
C ASP A 113 -16.39 -8.88 -5.67
N GLY A 114 -15.29 -8.68 -6.40
CA GLY A 114 -15.25 -7.81 -7.57
C GLY A 114 -15.42 -6.33 -7.21
N VAL A 115 -14.83 -5.89 -6.09
CA VAL A 115 -15.01 -4.52 -5.56
C VAL A 115 -13.65 -3.90 -5.21
N ALA A 116 -13.49 -2.62 -5.55
CA ALA A 116 -12.34 -1.80 -5.20
C ALA A 116 -12.79 -0.64 -4.28
N PHE A 117 -12.29 -0.65 -3.05
CA PHE A 117 -12.58 0.32 -1.99
C PHE A 117 -11.46 1.37 -1.93
N HIS A 118 -11.80 2.63 -2.17
CA HIS A 118 -10.85 3.76 -2.11
C HIS A 118 -11.00 4.54 -0.81
N TYR A 119 -9.91 4.61 -0.06
CA TYR A 119 -9.80 5.36 1.19
C TYR A 119 -8.88 6.55 0.99
N ASP A 120 -9.39 7.74 1.30
CA ASP A 120 -8.66 8.98 1.14
C ASP A 120 -8.80 9.82 2.40
N SER A 121 -7.69 10.42 2.82
CA SER A 121 -7.62 11.25 4.02
C SER A 121 -7.80 12.75 3.73
N MET A 122 -7.83 13.16 2.45
CA MET A 122 -7.93 14.56 2.04
C MET A 122 -8.82 14.71 0.79
N PRO A 123 -10.14 14.90 0.95
CA PRO A 123 -11.06 15.16 -0.17
C PRO A 123 -10.76 16.50 -0.90
N PRO A 124 -10.97 16.58 -2.24
CA PRO A 124 -11.52 15.54 -3.12
C PRO A 124 -10.56 14.39 -3.42
N GLY A 125 -9.27 14.55 -3.10
CA GLY A 125 -8.27 13.49 -3.09
C GLY A 125 -8.05 12.81 -4.43
N ASN A 126 -7.50 11.60 -4.39
CA ASN A 126 -7.10 10.81 -5.56
C ASN A 126 -8.26 9.96 -6.11
N GLN A 127 -9.50 10.47 -6.05
CA GLN A 127 -10.67 9.69 -6.47
C GLN A 127 -10.61 9.30 -7.95
N PHE A 128 -10.14 10.19 -8.81
CA PHE A 128 -10.01 9.95 -10.24
C PHE A 128 -8.94 8.89 -10.53
N GLU A 129 -7.77 9.03 -9.91
CA GLU A 129 -6.62 8.14 -10.05
C GLU A 129 -6.94 6.74 -9.53
N ALA A 130 -7.56 6.65 -8.35
CA ALA A 130 -7.98 5.38 -7.78
C ALA A 130 -9.04 4.68 -8.66
N HIS A 131 -9.97 5.45 -9.25
CA HIS A 131 -10.93 4.91 -10.21
C HIS A 131 -10.23 4.43 -11.49
N HIS A 132 -9.25 5.20 -12.00
CA HIS A 132 -8.47 4.84 -13.18
C HIS A 132 -7.66 3.56 -12.96
N VAL A 133 -6.94 3.46 -11.85
CA VAL A 133 -6.19 2.26 -11.45
C VAL A 133 -7.12 1.06 -11.27
N THR A 134 -8.33 1.26 -10.74
CA THR A 134 -9.34 0.20 -10.66
C THR A 134 -9.68 -0.36 -12.05
N GLN A 135 -9.87 0.51 -13.05
CA GLN A 135 -10.13 0.08 -14.43
C GLN A 135 -8.94 -0.65 -15.05
N LYS A 136 -7.71 -0.19 -14.80
CA LYS A 136 -6.48 -0.83 -15.26
C LYS A 136 -6.32 -2.23 -14.65
N LEU A 137 -6.49 -2.34 -13.34
CA LEU A 137 -6.41 -3.61 -12.64
C LEU A 137 -7.49 -4.58 -13.10
N SER A 138 -8.73 -4.11 -13.28
CA SER A 138 -9.85 -4.90 -13.81
C SER A 138 -9.51 -5.53 -15.17
N ARG A 139 -8.87 -4.77 -16.08
CA ARG A 139 -8.38 -5.29 -17.36
C ARG A 139 -7.22 -6.27 -17.20
N LEU A 140 -6.27 -5.99 -16.31
CA LEU A 140 -5.12 -6.85 -16.05
C LEU A 140 -5.53 -8.25 -15.54
N ILE A 141 -6.46 -8.29 -14.59
CA ILE A 141 -6.93 -9.55 -13.99
C ILE A 141 -8.09 -10.19 -14.79
N ASN A 142 -8.54 -9.53 -15.85
CA ASN A 142 -9.68 -9.93 -16.68
C ASN A 142 -10.95 -10.23 -15.85
N ARG A 143 -11.28 -9.34 -14.90
CA ARG A 143 -12.49 -9.42 -14.07
C ARG A 143 -13.09 -8.03 -13.84
N PRO A 144 -14.41 -7.87 -13.86
CA PRO A 144 -15.03 -6.58 -13.56
C PRO A 144 -14.78 -6.19 -12.09
N LEU A 145 -14.42 -4.92 -11.87
CA LEU A 145 -14.28 -4.35 -10.53
C LEU A 145 -15.20 -3.14 -10.39
N LYS A 146 -16.09 -3.18 -9.39
CA LYS A 146 -16.89 -2.02 -8.98
C LYS A 146 -16.05 -1.11 -8.09
N PHE A 147 -15.87 0.14 -8.51
CA PHE A 147 -15.24 1.16 -7.67
C PHE A 147 -16.20 1.71 -6.63
N ILE A 148 -15.74 1.84 -5.38
CA ILE A 148 -16.45 2.45 -4.26
C ILE A 148 -15.48 3.40 -3.56
N HIS A 149 -15.81 4.69 -3.56
CA HIS A 149 -15.11 5.67 -2.75
C HIS A 149 -15.74 5.76 -1.36
N LEU A 150 -14.93 5.60 -0.31
CA LEU A 150 -15.39 5.58 1.08
C LEU A 150 -15.37 6.99 1.65
N HIS A 151 -16.53 7.65 1.64
CA HIS A 151 -16.73 9.00 2.17
C HIS A 151 -16.54 9.11 3.68
N ASP A 152 -16.51 7.99 4.40
CA ASP A 152 -16.33 7.91 5.84
C ASP A 152 -14.89 7.52 6.25
N SER A 153 -13.94 7.70 5.34
CA SER A 153 -12.51 7.53 5.63
C SER A 153 -12.03 8.56 6.66
N PRO A 154 -11.09 8.18 7.56
CA PRO A 154 -10.49 9.12 8.50
C PRO A 154 -9.75 10.24 7.75
N LEU A 155 -10.02 11.48 8.13
CA LEU A 155 -9.42 12.67 7.52
C LEU A 155 -8.14 13.09 8.25
N GLN A 156 -7.19 13.63 7.51
CA GLN A 156 -5.98 14.26 8.05
C GLN A 156 -6.23 15.74 8.38
N ASP A 157 -5.51 16.28 9.36
CA ASP A 157 -5.63 17.67 9.79
C ASP A 157 -4.54 18.60 9.20
N ASN A 158 -3.58 18.05 8.45
CA ASN A 158 -2.48 18.79 7.83
C ASN A 158 -2.31 18.43 6.36
N SER A 159 -1.24 18.88 5.70
CA SER A 159 -0.98 18.61 4.28
C SER A 159 0.02 17.48 4.02
N SER A 160 0.52 16.78 5.05
CA SER A 160 1.68 15.87 4.91
C SER A 160 1.50 14.46 5.45
N ASP A 161 0.42 14.18 6.17
CA ASP A 161 0.20 12.87 6.79
C ASP A 161 -0.47 11.84 5.87
N CYS A 162 -0.82 12.17 4.63
CA CYS A 162 -1.53 11.28 3.71
C CYS A 162 -0.89 9.89 3.58
N GLY A 163 0.43 9.83 3.42
CA GLY A 163 1.17 8.56 3.37
C GLY A 163 1.12 7.78 4.70
N VAL A 164 1.11 8.47 5.85
CA VAL A 164 0.94 7.84 7.16
C VAL A 164 -0.47 7.25 7.29
N PHE A 165 -1.49 7.96 6.81
CA PHE A 165 -2.86 7.45 6.77
C PHE A 165 -2.98 6.22 5.88
N VAL A 166 -2.35 6.19 4.70
CA VAL A 166 -2.26 5.00 3.83
C VAL A 166 -1.72 3.80 4.62
N CYS A 167 -0.54 3.94 5.24
CA CYS A 167 0.11 2.87 5.99
C CYS A 167 -0.74 2.39 7.19
N LEU A 168 -1.32 3.31 7.96
CA LEU A 168 -2.11 2.98 9.15
C LEU A 168 -3.49 2.39 8.80
N ASN A 169 -4.12 2.83 7.71
CA ASN A 169 -5.35 2.25 7.19
C ASN A 169 -5.08 0.85 6.63
N MET A 170 -4.01 0.68 5.85
CA MET A 170 -3.59 -0.61 5.30
C MET A 170 -3.41 -1.65 6.41
N ARG A 171 -2.62 -1.34 7.45
CA ARG A 171 -2.45 -2.25 8.61
C ARG A 171 -3.78 -2.58 9.28
N HIS A 172 -4.65 -1.59 9.47
CA HIS A 172 -5.93 -1.81 10.13
C HIS A 172 -6.85 -2.75 9.33
N LEU A 173 -7.01 -2.47 8.03
CA LEU A 173 -7.81 -3.29 7.13
C LEU A 173 -7.24 -4.71 7.05
N LEU A 174 -5.93 -4.83 6.84
CA LEU A 174 -5.24 -6.11 6.78
C LEU A 174 -5.49 -6.95 8.05
N LEU A 175 -5.10 -6.42 9.20
CA LEU A 175 -5.13 -7.20 10.44
C LEU A 175 -6.56 -7.35 10.97
N LYS A 176 -7.33 -6.26 11.07
CA LYS A 176 -8.61 -6.24 11.78
C LYS A 176 -9.83 -6.55 10.93
N ARG A 177 -9.71 -6.51 9.59
CA ARG A 177 -10.83 -6.79 8.68
C ARG A 177 -10.61 -8.06 7.86
N LEU A 178 -9.38 -8.37 7.47
CA LEU A 178 -9.11 -9.51 6.61
C LEU A 178 -8.55 -10.72 7.36
N LEU A 179 -7.56 -10.54 8.24
CA LEU A 179 -6.85 -11.68 8.87
C LEU A 179 -7.46 -12.15 10.19
N MET A 180 -7.88 -11.24 11.07
CA MET A 180 -8.38 -11.60 12.41
C MET A 180 -9.90 -11.82 12.47
N VAL A 181 -10.60 -11.80 11.34
CA VAL A 181 -12.05 -12.03 11.30
C VAL A 181 -12.34 -13.48 10.91
N ARG A 182 -13.38 -14.06 11.50
CA ARG A 182 -13.84 -15.40 11.13
C ARG A 182 -14.32 -15.39 9.68
N THR A 183 -13.96 -16.43 8.94
CA THR A 183 -14.22 -16.56 7.49
C THR A 183 -15.70 -16.61 7.10
N ASP A 184 -16.60 -16.80 8.07
CA ASP A 184 -18.06 -16.86 7.90
C ASP A 184 -18.79 -15.51 8.12
N ALA A 185 -18.08 -14.48 8.59
CA ALA A 185 -18.69 -13.20 8.94
C ALA A 185 -18.61 -12.19 7.78
N LYS A 186 -19.72 -11.49 7.50
CA LYS A 186 -19.70 -10.28 6.67
C LYS A 186 -18.91 -9.19 7.39
N VAL A 187 -17.87 -8.67 6.73
CA VAL A 187 -17.01 -7.64 7.29
C VAL A 187 -17.29 -6.31 6.61
N SER A 188 -17.59 -5.28 7.41
CA SER A 188 -17.67 -3.91 6.88
C SER A 188 -16.29 -3.38 6.53
N MET A 189 -16.16 -2.84 5.32
CA MET A 189 -14.96 -2.14 4.86
C MET A 189 -14.98 -0.64 5.19
N SER A 190 -16.04 -0.14 5.82
CA SER A 190 -16.09 1.23 6.34
C SER A 190 -15.00 1.48 7.40
N LEU A 191 -14.42 2.67 7.37
CA LEU A 191 -13.55 3.20 8.42
C LEU A 191 -14.23 4.34 9.21
N GLY A 192 -15.55 4.48 9.08
CA GLY A 192 -16.34 5.47 9.79
C GLY A 192 -16.13 5.39 11.31
N GLY A 193 -15.83 6.54 11.92
CA GLY A 193 -15.56 6.65 13.36
C GLY A 193 -14.17 6.18 13.80
N ARG A 194 -13.33 5.67 12.89
CA ARG A 194 -11.92 5.37 13.21
C ARG A 194 -11.14 6.67 13.34
N LYS A 195 -10.38 6.79 14.43
CA LYS A 195 -9.39 7.85 14.62
C LYS A 195 -8.00 7.35 14.21
N VAL A 196 -7.24 8.20 13.55
CA VAL A 196 -5.86 7.92 13.14
C VAL A 196 -4.96 8.93 13.83
N ASP A 197 -3.99 8.43 14.59
CA ASP A 197 -2.95 9.25 15.20
C ASP A 197 -1.68 9.14 14.34
N ALA A 198 -1.52 10.07 13.40
CA ALA A 198 -0.39 10.08 12.49
C ALA A 198 0.93 10.37 13.22
N THR A 199 0.92 11.16 14.30
CA THR A 199 2.12 11.43 15.10
C THR A 199 2.62 10.16 15.79
N ALA A 200 1.71 9.38 16.38
CA ALA A 200 2.05 8.07 16.93
C ALA A 200 2.52 7.11 15.83
N GLY A 201 1.87 7.12 14.66
CA GLY A 201 2.26 6.32 13.50
C GLY A 201 3.70 6.59 13.04
N ARG A 202 4.08 7.86 12.88
CA ARG A 202 5.44 8.27 12.52
C ARG A 202 6.48 7.80 13.54
N LYS A 203 6.18 7.98 14.84
CA LYS A 203 7.06 7.50 15.93
C LYS A 203 7.22 5.98 15.91
N GLU A 204 6.15 5.25 15.63
CA GLU A 204 6.17 3.80 15.53
C GLU A 204 7.03 3.34 14.34
N MET A 205 6.83 3.92 13.15
CA MET A 205 7.64 3.61 11.97
C MET A 205 9.14 3.86 12.23
N LEU A 206 9.49 5.01 12.81
CA LEU A 206 10.88 5.33 13.18
C LEU A 206 11.48 4.31 14.15
N ARG A 207 10.71 3.89 15.16
CA ARG A 207 11.17 2.88 16.13
C ARG A 207 11.45 1.55 15.45
N ILE A 208 10.53 1.08 14.59
CA ILE A 208 10.67 -0.18 13.86
C ILE A 208 11.89 -0.15 12.93
N ILE A 209 12.09 0.95 12.20
CA ILE A 209 13.27 1.13 11.32
C ILE A 209 14.57 1.06 12.14
N ASP A 210 14.63 1.72 13.29
CA ASP A 210 15.81 1.71 14.15
C ASP A 210 16.10 0.32 14.74
N GLU A 211 15.06 -0.45 15.09
CA GLU A 211 15.18 -1.84 15.54
C GLU A 211 15.83 -2.73 14.46
N PHE A 212 15.32 -2.69 13.22
CA PHE A 212 15.91 -3.45 12.11
C PHE A 212 17.31 -2.98 11.74
N ARG A 213 17.58 -1.67 11.82
CA ARG A 213 18.95 -1.14 11.59
C ARG A 213 19.94 -1.74 12.57
N LYS A 214 19.61 -1.72 13.87
CA LYS A 214 20.44 -2.29 14.94
C LYS A 214 20.63 -3.79 14.76
N GLU A 215 19.59 -4.51 14.36
CA GLU A 215 19.69 -5.93 14.05
C GLU A 215 20.64 -6.19 12.87
N GLY A 216 20.51 -5.42 11.79
CA GLY A 216 21.40 -5.50 10.63
C GLY A 216 22.86 -5.17 10.96
N GLU A 217 23.12 -4.23 11.86
CA GLU A 217 24.47 -3.92 12.37
C GLU A 217 25.05 -5.11 13.15
N ARG A 218 24.27 -5.73 14.05
CA ARG A 218 24.70 -6.91 14.83
C ARG A 218 25.00 -8.13 13.96
N ARG A 219 24.29 -8.32 12.85
CA ARG A 219 24.53 -9.44 11.93
C ARG A 219 25.81 -9.26 11.10
N ARG A 220 26.32 -8.03 10.97
CA ARG A 220 27.53 -7.68 10.21
C ARG A 220 28.80 -7.55 11.06
N SER A 221 28.65 -7.45 12.38
CA SER A 221 29.74 -7.46 13.36
C SER A 221 30.13 -8.88 13.75
#